data_AF-A0A8S2I717-F1
#
_entry.id   AF-A0A8S2I717-F1
#
_cell.length_a   1.000
_cell.length_b   1.000
_cell.length_c   1.000
_cell.angle_alpha   90.00
_cell.angle_beta   90.00
_cell.angle_gamma   90.00
#
_symmetry.space_group_name_H-M   'P 1'
#
loop_
_entity.id
_entity.type
_entity.pdbx_description
1 polymer ?
#
loop_
_entity_poly.entity_id
_entity_poly.type
_entity_poly.pdbx_seq_one_letter_code
_entity_poly.pdbx_strand_id
1 'polypeptide(L)'
;MPRSFDVGSCLSSLYCSDRGNCYFYAGVSANTSMSQIIDLTSYSSAIDNNMVTYNLSAWLGGILAQDDSAAVSFTFLDKCYGLLGTSGTIGPVKAVDRSSLTELLYRSTSGSVLPNTRYVNIQVVITRFSGSTSNGDVDDISLVFFS
;
A
#
# COMPACT_ATOMS: atom_id res chain seq x y z
N MET A 1 7.49 -17.53 19.72
CA MET A 1 7.66 -16.20 20.35
C MET A 1 7.12 -15.17 19.37
N PRO A 2 6.04 -14.43 19.66
CA PRO A 2 5.57 -13.39 18.74
C PRO A 2 6.43 -12.14 18.92
N ARG A 3 6.95 -11.59 17.82
CA ARG A 3 7.58 -10.26 17.82
C ARG A 3 6.45 -9.23 17.76
N SER A 4 6.23 -8.57 18.88
CA SER A 4 5.47 -7.32 18.96
C SER A 4 6.24 -6.25 18.16
N PHE A 5 5.56 -5.55 17.26
CA PHE A 5 6.02 -4.28 16.71
C PHE A 5 5.41 -3.17 17.57
N ASP A 6 6.23 -2.64 18.47
CA ASP A 6 5.90 -1.50 19.30
C ASP A 6 6.51 -0.26 18.63
N VAL A 7 5.68 0.66 18.12
CA VAL A 7 6.14 1.98 17.67
C VAL A 7 6.05 2.94 18.86
N GLY A 8 7.17 3.02 19.57
CA GLY A 8 7.36 3.91 20.70
C GLY A 8 7.06 5.36 20.34
N SER A 9 6.36 6.03 21.25
CA SER A 9 6.03 7.45 21.25
C SER A 9 7.23 8.35 20.97
N CYS A 10 7.14 9.25 19.98
CA CYS A 10 8.11 10.32 19.78
C CYS A 10 7.51 11.67 20.20
N LEU A 11 7.83 12.09 21.43
CA LEU A 11 7.62 13.45 21.89
C LEU A 11 8.84 14.29 21.53
N SER A 12 8.60 15.43 20.89
CA SER A 12 9.53 16.55 20.65
C SER A 12 10.72 16.32 19.70
N SER A 13 10.52 16.58 18.41
CA SER A 13 11.34 17.46 17.56
C SER A 13 10.84 17.33 16.11
N LEU A 14 10.90 18.40 15.32
CA LEU A 14 10.47 18.39 13.92
C LEU A 14 11.19 17.26 13.17
N TYR A 15 10.43 16.37 12.52
CA TYR A 15 10.86 15.12 11.86
C TYR A 15 11.08 13.91 12.78
N CYS A 16 10.00 13.43 13.41
CA CYS A 16 9.89 11.99 13.69
C CYS A 16 9.82 11.27 12.34
N SER A 17 10.89 10.59 11.92
CA SER A 17 10.87 9.83 10.67
C SER A 17 10.00 8.58 10.85
N ASP A 18 8.72 8.73 10.55
CA ASP A 18 7.79 7.63 10.24
C ASP A 18 8.10 7.04 8.86
N ARG A 19 9.39 6.86 8.56
CA ARG A 19 9.83 6.32 7.27
C ARG A 19 9.83 4.82 7.40
N GLY A 20 9.03 4.15 6.58
CA GLY A 20 8.99 2.70 6.52
C GLY A 20 10.40 2.11 6.30
N ASN A 21 10.64 0.91 6.84
CA ASN A 21 11.95 0.23 6.78
C ASN A 21 12.31 -0.30 5.37
N CYS A 22 11.49 -0.02 4.35
CA CYS A 22 11.63 -0.52 2.98
C CYS A 22 11.49 0.65 2.00
N TYR A 23 12.61 1.12 1.44
CA TYR A 23 12.64 2.13 0.39
C TYR A 23 12.54 1.47 -0.99
N PHE A 24 11.59 1.92 -1.81
CA PHE A 24 11.41 1.44 -3.19
C PHE A 24 11.70 2.55 -4.20
N TYR A 25 12.45 2.20 -5.25
CA TYR A 25 12.74 3.08 -6.38
C TYR A 25 12.25 2.45 -7.68
N ALA A 26 11.40 3.17 -8.41
CA ALA A 26 10.71 2.69 -9.61
C ALA A 26 11.62 2.38 -10.81
N GLY A 27 12.88 2.83 -10.82
CA GLY A 27 13.76 2.67 -11.98
C GLY A 27 13.32 3.52 -13.19
N VAL A 28 13.70 3.10 -14.41
CA VAL A 28 13.52 3.88 -15.65
C VAL A 28 12.39 3.37 -16.56
N SER A 29 11.69 2.31 -16.16
CA SER A 29 10.61 1.72 -16.94
C SER A 29 9.36 2.60 -16.96
N ALA A 30 8.56 2.51 -18.03
CA ALA A 30 7.32 3.28 -18.15
C ALA A 30 6.22 2.79 -17.19
N ASN A 31 6.27 1.51 -16.83
CA ASN A 31 5.45 0.92 -15.79
C ASN A 31 6.36 0.05 -14.94
N THR A 32 6.41 0.31 -13.64
CA THR A 32 7.14 -0.53 -12.68
C THR A 32 6.16 -1.01 -11.64
N SER A 33 6.25 -2.29 -11.29
CA SER A 33 5.44 -2.88 -10.24
C SER A 33 6.28 -3.68 -9.27
N MET A 34 5.76 -3.77 -8.05
CA MET A 34 6.26 -4.64 -7.01
C MET A 34 5.09 -5.34 -6.35
N SER A 35 5.26 -6.58 -5.93
CA SER A 35 4.24 -7.30 -5.19
C SER A 35 4.81 -8.14 -4.06
N GLN A 36 4.01 -8.33 -3.02
CA GLN A 36 4.29 -9.22 -1.90
C GLN A 36 3.05 -10.04 -1.57
N ILE A 37 3.25 -11.34 -1.32
CA ILE A 37 2.21 -12.21 -0.77
C ILE A 37 2.34 -12.25 0.75
N ILE A 38 1.23 -12.01 1.44
CA ILE A 38 1.08 -12.04 2.90
C ILE A 38 0.24 -13.26 3.26
N ASP A 39 0.72 -14.09 4.18
CA ASP A 39 0.02 -15.27 4.69
C ASP A 39 -0.90 -14.89 5.87
N LEU A 40 -2.19 -15.16 5.72
CA LEU A 40 -3.24 -14.94 6.72
C LEU A 40 -3.86 -16.23 7.25
N THR A 41 -3.28 -17.39 6.95
CA THR A 41 -3.83 -18.71 7.32
C THR A 41 -4.06 -18.86 8.83
N SER A 42 -3.22 -18.24 9.66
CA SER A 42 -3.35 -18.20 11.12
C SER A 42 -4.61 -17.45 11.62
N TYR A 43 -5.21 -16.59 10.79
CA TYR A 43 -6.44 -15.84 11.09
C TYR A 43 -7.69 -16.44 10.42
N SER A 44 -7.57 -17.59 9.75
CA SER A 44 -8.63 -18.20 8.94
C SER A 44 -9.98 -18.34 9.66
N SER A 45 -9.99 -18.75 10.92
CA SER A 45 -11.23 -18.86 11.70
C SER A 45 -11.94 -17.51 11.87
N ALA A 46 -11.20 -16.44 12.15
CA ALA A 46 -11.78 -15.10 12.27
C ALA A 46 -12.26 -14.56 10.93
N ILE A 47 -11.47 -14.77 9.87
CA ILE A 47 -11.81 -14.40 8.49
C ILE A 47 -13.10 -15.08 8.03
N ASP A 48 -13.19 -16.40 8.22
CA ASP A 48 -14.33 -17.20 7.74
C ASP A 48 -15.63 -16.87 8.51
N ASN A 49 -15.51 -16.33 9.73
CA ASN A 49 -16.63 -15.80 10.52
C ASN A 49 -16.90 -14.30 10.29
N ASN A 50 -16.30 -13.68 9.28
CA ASN A 50 -16.46 -12.25 8.95
C ASN A 50 -16.06 -11.29 10.08
N MET A 51 -15.11 -11.68 10.92
CA MET A 51 -14.66 -10.87 12.07
C MET A 51 -13.45 -9.98 11.75
N VAL A 52 -12.82 -10.13 10.57
CA VAL A 52 -11.59 -9.41 10.24
C VAL A 52 -11.87 -8.27 9.28
N THR A 53 -11.39 -7.09 9.63
CA THR A 53 -11.34 -5.89 8.78
C THR A 53 -9.89 -5.52 8.45
N TYR A 54 -9.71 -4.66 7.46
CA TYR A 54 -8.41 -4.15 7.05
C TYR A 54 -8.39 -2.62 6.99
N ASN A 55 -7.19 -2.06 7.12
CA ASN A 55 -6.86 -0.70 6.71
C ASN A 55 -5.60 -0.74 5.84
N LEU A 56 -5.72 -0.20 4.62
CA LEU A 56 -4.61 0.05 3.71
C LEU A 56 -4.32 1.55 3.72
N SER A 57 -3.07 1.93 3.94
CA SER A 57 -2.61 3.31 3.82
C SER A 57 -1.23 3.41 3.18
N ALA A 58 -0.94 4.57 2.59
CA ALA A 58 0.38 4.96 2.14
C ALA A 58 0.42 6.47 1.89
N TRP A 59 1.63 7.01 1.76
CA TRP A 59 1.89 8.34 1.22
C TRP A 59 2.21 8.22 -0.27
N LEU A 60 1.38 8.80 -1.13
CA LEU A 60 1.48 8.69 -2.58
C LEU A 60 1.68 10.06 -3.22
N GLY A 61 2.59 10.18 -4.18
CA GLY A 61 2.81 11.48 -4.81
C GLY A 61 3.76 11.46 -5.99
N GLY A 62 4.46 12.58 -6.16
CA GLY A 62 5.39 12.79 -7.26
C GLY A 62 5.87 14.23 -7.38
N ILE A 63 6.46 14.57 -8.52
CA ILE A 63 7.22 15.81 -8.72
C ILE A 63 6.46 16.83 -9.57
N LEU A 64 6.32 18.06 -9.08
CA LEU A 64 5.78 19.23 -9.81
C LEU A 64 4.49 18.89 -10.60
N ALA A 65 4.37 19.38 -11.83
CA ALA A 65 3.22 19.15 -12.71
C ALA A 65 3.29 17.82 -13.50
N GLN A 66 4.14 16.87 -13.11
CA GLN A 66 4.26 15.59 -13.81
C GLN A 66 3.12 14.64 -13.40
N ASP A 67 2.41 14.09 -14.39
CA ASP A 67 1.28 13.17 -14.19
C ASP A 67 1.68 11.70 -13.99
N ASP A 68 2.98 11.45 -13.84
CA ASP A 68 3.51 10.23 -13.24
C ASP A 68 2.76 9.95 -11.93
N SER A 69 2.37 8.69 -11.75
CA SER A 69 1.46 8.34 -10.67
C SER A 69 1.85 7.05 -10.00
N ALA A 70 1.50 6.97 -8.72
CA ALA A 70 1.67 5.77 -7.93
C ALA A 70 0.35 5.33 -7.31
N ALA A 71 0.13 4.02 -7.29
CA ALA A 71 -1.03 3.38 -6.67
C ALA A 71 -0.59 2.14 -5.89
N VAL A 72 -1.32 1.84 -4.83
CA VAL A 72 -1.17 0.59 -4.07
C VAL A 72 -2.53 -0.09 -4.03
N SER A 73 -2.55 -1.37 -4.35
CA SER A 73 -3.75 -2.21 -4.29
C SER A 73 -3.41 -3.56 -3.69
N PHE A 74 -4.41 -4.34 -3.33
CA PHE A 74 -4.20 -5.74 -3.02
C PHE A 74 -5.32 -6.64 -3.54
N THR A 75 -5.09 -7.94 -3.50
CA THR A 75 -6.11 -8.93 -3.85
C THR A 75 -6.21 -10.01 -2.78
N PHE A 76 -7.42 -10.48 -2.54
CA PHE A 76 -7.67 -11.64 -1.67
C PHE A 76 -7.51 -12.93 -2.46
N LEU A 77 -6.78 -13.87 -1.87
CA LEU A 77 -6.50 -15.17 -2.45
C LEU A 77 -6.96 -16.29 -1.51
N ASP A 78 -7.53 -17.34 -2.08
CA ASP A 78 -7.88 -18.55 -1.36
C ASP A 78 -6.66 -19.44 -1.06
N LYS A 79 -6.88 -20.59 -0.41
CA LYS A 79 -5.83 -21.57 -0.06
C LYS A 79 -5.04 -22.12 -1.26
N CYS A 80 -5.61 -22.05 -2.47
CA CYS A 80 -5.03 -22.51 -3.72
C CYS A 80 -4.41 -21.35 -4.53
N TYR A 81 -4.26 -20.16 -3.93
CA TYR A 81 -3.87 -18.92 -4.60
C TYR A 81 -4.86 -18.47 -5.69
N GLY A 82 -6.10 -18.95 -5.64
CA GLY A 82 -7.19 -18.52 -6.50
C GLY A 82 -7.69 -17.14 -6.09
N LEU A 83 -7.94 -16.26 -7.07
CA LEU A 83 -8.46 -14.92 -6.83
C LEU A 83 -9.88 -15.00 -6.28
N LEU A 84 -10.08 -14.48 -5.06
CA LEU A 84 -11.41 -14.30 -4.47
C LEU A 84 -12.01 -12.93 -4.86
N GLY A 85 -11.13 -11.97 -5.16
CA GLY A 85 -11.49 -10.63 -5.61
C GLY A 85 -10.34 -9.64 -5.43
N THR A 86 -10.50 -8.45 -6.02
CA THR A 86 -9.62 -7.31 -5.70
C THR A 86 -10.17 -6.58 -4.48
N SER A 87 -9.29 -6.10 -3.62
CA SER A 87 -9.65 -5.43 -2.39
C SER A 87 -8.75 -4.23 -2.16
N GLY A 88 -9.34 -3.12 -1.71
CA GLY A 88 -8.65 -1.88 -1.33
C GLY A 88 -7.60 -1.37 -2.32
N THR A 89 -7.92 -0.27 -3.01
CA THR A 89 -6.92 0.49 -3.78
C THR A 89 -6.82 1.90 -3.20
N ILE A 90 -5.59 2.41 -3.10
CA ILE A 90 -5.29 3.81 -2.85
C ILE A 90 -4.50 4.38 -4.03
N GLY A 91 -4.84 5.61 -4.42
CA GLY A 91 -4.36 6.20 -5.66
C GLY A 91 -5.10 5.70 -6.91
N PRO A 92 -4.60 6.00 -8.12
CA PRO A 92 -3.36 6.74 -8.38
C PRO A 92 -3.42 8.18 -7.86
N VAL A 93 -2.28 8.71 -7.40
CA VAL A 93 -2.11 10.16 -7.15
C VAL A 93 -1.40 10.78 -8.35
N LYS A 94 -2.02 11.79 -8.96
CA LYS A 94 -1.52 12.55 -10.13
C LYS A 94 -1.18 13.99 -9.76
N ALA A 95 -0.67 14.77 -10.72
CA ALA A 95 -0.33 16.18 -10.49
C ALA A 95 -1.54 17.00 -10.02
N VAL A 96 -2.73 16.73 -10.56
CA VAL A 96 -3.95 17.44 -10.16
C VAL A 96 -4.31 17.23 -8.69
N ASP A 97 -4.09 16.04 -8.15
CA ASP A 97 -4.34 15.73 -6.73
C ASP A 97 -3.40 16.51 -5.80
N ARG A 98 -2.19 16.80 -6.30
CA ARG A 98 -1.12 17.54 -5.61
C ARG A 98 -1.12 19.04 -5.88
N SER A 99 -2.14 19.57 -6.57
CA SER A 99 -2.13 20.96 -7.07
C SER A 99 -0.84 21.33 -7.82
N SER A 100 -0.24 20.36 -8.53
CA SER A 100 1.06 20.46 -9.23
C SER A 100 2.28 20.78 -8.35
N LEU A 101 2.24 20.46 -7.05
CA LEU A 101 3.36 20.60 -6.11
C LEU A 101 4.13 19.28 -5.95
N THR A 102 5.44 19.35 -5.68
CA THR A 102 6.20 18.15 -5.26
C THR A 102 5.84 17.81 -3.83
N GLU A 103 5.03 16.78 -3.64
CA GLU A 103 4.56 16.35 -2.33
C GLU A 103 4.08 14.89 -2.36
N LEU A 104 3.98 14.31 -1.16
CA LEU A 104 3.28 13.05 -0.93
C LEU A 104 1.97 13.35 -0.20
N LEU A 105 0.90 12.71 -0.65
CA LEU A 105 -0.43 12.82 -0.05
C LEU A 105 -0.80 11.50 0.62
N TYR A 106 -1.18 11.58 1.89
CA TYR A 106 -1.71 10.42 2.60
C TYR A 106 -3.00 9.94 1.93
N ARG A 107 -3.09 8.63 1.68
CA ARG A 107 -4.28 7.96 1.18
C ARG A 107 -4.54 6.73 2.04
N SER A 108 -5.80 6.48 2.34
CA SER A 108 -6.21 5.30 3.08
C SER A 108 -7.56 4.78 2.61
N THR A 109 -7.75 3.47 2.71
CA THR A 109 -9.03 2.80 2.53
C THR A 109 -9.16 1.64 3.52
N SER A 110 -10.39 1.29 3.87
CA SER A 110 -10.69 0.22 4.83
C SER A 110 -11.89 -0.59 4.39
N GLY A 111 -11.97 -1.84 4.84
CA GLY A 111 -13.11 -2.70 4.58
C GLY A 111 -13.01 -4.04 5.30
N SER A 112 -13.93 -4.95 4.98
CA SER A 112 -13.91 -6.32 5.50
C SER A 112 -13.01 -7.23 4.65
N VAL A 113 -12.38 -8.20 5.30
CA VAL A 113 -11.68 -9.29 4.61
C VAL A 113 -12.70 -10.30 4.07
N LEU A 114 -12.55 -10.74 2.82
CA LEU A 114 -13.46 -11.72 2.23
C LEU A 114 -13.32 -13.09 2.92
N PRO A 115 -14.42 -13.80 3.22
CA PRO A 115 -14.37 -15.18 3.68
C PRO A 115 -13.53 -16.06 2.75
N ASN A 116 -12.93 -17.12 3.30
CA ASN A 116 -12.01 -18.03 2.61
C ASN A 116 -10.65 -17.42 2.22
N THR A 117 -10.38 -16.16 2.53
CA THR A 117 -9.05 -15.57 2.34
C THR A 117 -8.01 -16.34 3.16
N ARG A 118 -6.90 -16.70 2.52
CA ARG A 118 -5.71 -17.30 3.14
C ARG A 118 -4.45 -16.54 2.83
N TYR A 119 -4.41 -15.85 1.69
CA TYR A 119 -3.32 -14.97 1.34
C TYR A 119 -3.84 -13.64 0.83
N VAL A 120 -3.00 -12.63 0.93
CA VAL A 120 -3.19 -11.34 0.27
C VAL A 120 -2.00 -11.07 -0.62
N ASN A 121 -2.22 -10.68 -1.87
CA ASN A 121 -1.17 -10.17 -2.73
C ASN A 121 -1.29 -8.64 -2.79
N ILE A 122 -0.40 -7.92 -2.11
CA ILE A 122 -0.30 -6.46 -2.22
C ILE A 122 0.59 -6.11 -3.41
N GLN A 123 0.21 -5.09 -4.16
CA GLN A 123 0.92 -4.60 -5.32
C GLN A 123 1.06 -3.07 -5.28
N VAL A 124 2.26 -2.62 -5.61
CA VAL A 124 2.56 -1.22 -5.94
C VAL A 124 2.69 -1.11 -7.45
N VAL A 125 2.09 -0.09 -8.04
CA VAL A 125 2.26 0.25 -9.45
C VAL A 125 2.65 1.71 -9.56
N ILE A 126 3.75 1.98 -10.26
CA ILE A 126 4.19 3.32 -10.63
C ILE A 126 4.14 3.42 -12.15
N THR A 127 3.40 4.40 -12.64
CA THR A 127 3.13 4.61 -14.06
C THR A 127 3.70 5.94 -14.49
N ARG A 128 4.66 5.92 -15.42
CA ARG A 128 5.20 7.11 -16.08
C ARG A 128 4.21 7.64 -17.10
N PHE A 129 3.88 8.93 -17.03
CA PHE A 129 2.98 9.54 -18.00
C PHE A 129 3.72 10.03 -19.25
N SER A 130 4.88 10.68 -19.07
CA SER A 130 5.67 11.24 -20.17
C SER A 130 7.17 11.30 -19.82
N GLY A 131 8.03 11.62 -20.79
CA GLY A 131 9.47 11.71 -20.56
C GLY A 131 10.18 10.35 -20.42
N SER A 132 11.39 10.36 -19.85
CA SER A 132 12.28 9.19 -19.75
C SER A 132 12.46 8.63 -18.35
N THR A 133 11.95 9.30 -17.32
CA THR A 133 12.06 8.90 -15.90
C THR A 133 10.68 8.72 -15.29
N SER A 134 10.51 7.74 -14.41
CA SER A 134 9.28 7.60 -13.64
C SER A 134 9.41 8.34 -12.30
N ASN A 135 8.50 9.29 -12.05
CA ASN A 135 8.53 10.18 -10.89
C ASN A 135 7.28 10.08 -10.02
N GLY A 136 6.63 8.90 -10.01
CA GLY A 136 5.61 8.57 -9.02
C GLY A 136 6.30 7.99 -7.79
N ASP A 137 5.92 8.51 -6.62
CA ASP A 137 6.56 8.20 -5.35
C ASP A 137 5.57 7.51 -4.39
N VAL A 138 6.06 6.56 -3.61
CA VAL A 138 5.32 5.85 -2.57
C VAL A 138 6.20 5.72 -1.32
N ASP A 139 5.66 6.06 -0.16
CA ASP A 139 6.30 5.85 1.14
C ASP A 139 5.30 5.29 2.16
N ASP A 140 5.84 4.62 3.18
CA ASP A 140 5.12 4.12 4.36
C ASP A 140 3.81 3.37 4.03
N ILE A 141 3.94 2.32 3.21
CA ILE A 141 2.84 1.41 2.88
C ILE A 141 2.51 0.58 4.11
N SER A 142 1.27 0.68 4.58
CA SER A 142 0.76 -0.11 5.70
C SER A 142 -0.50 -0.86 5.30
N LEU A 143 -0.51 -2.17 5.53
CA LEU A 143 -1.69 -3.01 5.41
C LEU A 143 -1.88 -3.78 6.72
N VAL A 144 -2.87 -3.36 7.50
CA VAL A 144 -3.14 -3.90 8.83
C VAL A 144 -4.46 -4.63 8.83
N PHE A 145 -4.49 -5.81 9.47
CA PHE A 145 -5.68 -6.61 9.70
C PHE A 145 -6.02 -6.63 11.19
N PHE A 146 -7.29 -6.50 11.53
CA PHE A 146 -7.76 -6.46 12.92
C PHE A 146 -9.14 -7.11 13.07
N SER A 147 -9.42 -7.64 14.25
CA SER A 147 -10.64 -8.35 14.65
C SER A 147 -11.17 -7.87 15.99
#